data_AF-A0A1J4J8X3-F1
#
_entry.id   AF-A0A1J4J8X3-F1
#
_cell.length_a   1.000
_cell.length_b   1.000
_cell.length_c   1.000
_cell.angle_alpha   90.00
_cell.angle_beta   90.00
_cell.angle_gamma   90.00
#
_symmetry.space_group_name_H-M   'P 1'
#
loop_
_entity.id
_entity.type
_entity.pdbx_description
1 polymer ?
#
loop_
_entity_poly.entity_id
_entity_poly.type
_entity_poly.pdbx_seq_one_letter_code
_entity_poly.pdbx_strand_id
1 'polypeptide(L)'
;MLNEHRNFVFFINIMEAKLRYRKEIQSGGVKKGLGSQTKQKKSNTQTKEEINNVDITHSAPKEIPKAFGAPRIDFVQRNIDQANEQKSRAKEDKVPNRKERIVNKKHAPGEIPDYYAQRAAEQEARNYVPDEPKCPPGMRILTEREKYEALNDLTEQKEEIEKTLGKAPLRIESPQLLRQQRMLEQQLTDIEASLEQLKKKYVFVPE
;
A
#
# COMPACT_ATOMS: atom_id res chain seq x y z
N MET A 1 -46.74 7.98 -15.32
CA MET A 1 -46.51 9.39 -14.93
C MET A 1 -45.63 9.60 -13.68
N LEU A 2 -45.21 8.56 -12.95
CA LEU A 2 -44.38 8.72 -11.73
C LEU A 2 -42.84 8.68 -11.98
N ASN A 3 -42.38 8.27 -13.16
CA ASN A 3 -40.94 8.14 -13.46
C ASN A 3 -40.27 9.43 -13.97
N GLU A 4 -41.00 10.32 -14.63
CA GLU A 4 -40.41 11.56 -15.20
C GLU A 4 -40.05 12.59 -14.11
N HIS A 5 -40.81 12.64 -13.02
CA HIS A 5 -40.50 13.52 -11.88
C HIS A 5 -39.26 13.10 -11.10
N ARG A 6 -38.91 11.80 -11.07
CA ARG A 6 -37.68 11.33 -10.40
C ARG A 6 -36.42 11.74 -11.16
N ASN A 7 -36.46 11.69 -12.50
CA ASN A 7 -35.33 12.11 -13.35
C ASN A 7 -35.11 13.63 -13.32
N PHE A 8 -36.17 14.44 -13.23
CA PHE A 8 -36.07 15.89 -13.14
C PHE A 8 -35.49 16.37 -11.79
N VAL A 9 -35.88 15.73 -10.68
CA VAL A 9 -35.33 16.03 -9.34
C VAL A 9 -33.86 15.62 -9.22
N PHE A 10 -33.45 14.54 -9.89
CA PHE A 10 -32.06 14.10 -9.94
C PHE A 10 -31.17 15.11 -10.70
N PHE A 11 -31.66 15.66 -11.81
CA PHE A 11 -30.94 16.64 -12.62
C PHE A 11 -30.77 18.01 -11.91
N ILE A 12 -31.78 18.44 -11.15
CA ILE A 12 -31.71 19.67 -10.33
C ILE A 12 -30.68 19.52 -9.20
N ASN A 13 -30.62 18.35 -8.53
CA ASN A 13 -29.64 18.09 -7.47
C ASN A 13 -28.19 18.07 -7.98
N ILE A 14 -27.96 17.54 -9.18
CA ILE A 14 -26.61 17.52 -9.80
C ILE A 14 -26.14 18.94 -10.16
N MET A 15 -27.06 19.80 -10.64
CA MET A 15 -26.77 21.20 -10.95
C MET A 15 -26.50 22.04 -9.69
N GLU A 16 -27.27 21.85 -8.61
CA GLU A 16 -27.00 22.51 -7.32
C GLU A 16 -25.65 22.08 -6.71
N ALA A 17 -25.30 20.79 -6.80
CA ALA A 17 -24.03 20.27 -6.27
C ALA A 17 -22.81 20.88 -7.00
N LYS A 18 -22.90 21.04 -8.34
CA LYS A 18 -21.86 21.72 -9.13
C LYS A 18 -21.67 23.19 -8.74
N LEU A 19 -22.75 23.89 -8.39
CA LEU A 19 -22.70 25.29 -7.95
C LEU A 19 -22.08 25.45 -6.54
N ARG A 20 -22.31 24.51 -5.62
CA ARG A 20 -21.72 24.52 -4.26
C ARG A 20 -20.22 24.21 -4.28
N TYR A 21 -19.80 23.20 -5.05
CA TYR A 21 -18.39 22.81 -5.17
C TYR A 21 -17.52 23.94 -5.76
N ARG A 22 -18.07 24.70 -6.73
CA ARG A 22 -17.39 25.86 -7.31
C ARG A 22 -17.18 27.01 -6.30
N LYS A 23 -18.13 27.21 -5.38
CA LYS A 23 -18.02 28.21 -4.30
C LYS A 23 -16.94 27.84 -3.29
N GLU A 24 -16.84 26.57 -2.96
CA GLU A 24 -15.90 26.05 -1.96
C GLU A 24 -14.44 26.09 -2.43
N ILE A 25 -14.20 25.91 -3.74
CA ILE A 25 -12.87 26.06 -4.34
C ILE A 25 -12.43 27.53 -4.44
N GLN A 26 -13.36 28.48 -4.58
CA GLN A 26 -13.04 29.92 -4.68
C GLN A 26 -12.79 30.60 -3.33
N SER A 27 -13.27 30.06 -2.21
CA SER A 27 -13.24 30.78 -0.92
C SER A 27 -12.01 30.53 -0.02
N GLY A 28 -11.08 29.64 -0.37
CA GLY A 28 -9.92 29.34 0.50
C GLY A 28 -10.33 28.70 1.85
N GLY A 29 -9.48 28.04 2.63
CA GLY A 29 -8.06 27.81 2.55
C GLY A 29 -7.65 26.77 3.59
N VAL A 30 -6.56 26.07 3.27
CA VAL A 30 -5.86 25.00 3.97
C VAL A 30 -5.49 25.34 5.43
N LYS A 31 -5.70 24.40 6.36
CA LYS A 31 -4.79 24.13 7.49
C LYS A 31 -4.68 22.62 7.76
N LYS A 32 -3.56 22.03 7.33
CA LYS A 32 -3.07 20.70 7.74
C LYS A 32 -2.28 20.86 9.04
N GLY A 33 -2.56 20.03 10.04
CA GLY A 33 -1.73 19.86 11.23
C GLY A 33 -1.42 18.37 11.44
N LEU A 34 -0.25 17.94 10.97
CA LEU A 34 0.39 16.69 11.35
C LEU A 34 1.13 16.90 12.69
N GLY A 35 1.03 15.92 13.60
CA GLY A 35 1.92 15.77 14.77
C GLY A 35 1.75 14.36 15.34
N SER A 36 2.51 13.38 14.85
CA SER A 36 3.77 12.86 15.42
C SER A 36 3.59 12.07 16.73
N GLN A 37 3.68 10.74 16.61
CA GLN A 37 3.78 9.81 17.73
C GLN A 37 5.19 9.81 18.32
N THR A 38 5.31 10.00 19.63
CA THR A 38 6.53 9.75 20.41
C THR A 38 6.49 8.35 21.01
N LYS A 39 7.33 7.45 20.51
CA LYS A 39 7.63 6.15 21.15
C LYS A 39 8.71 6.37 22.21
N GLN A 40 8.37 6.11 23.47
CA GLN A 40 9.33 6.09 24.57
C GLN A 40 10.12 4.78 24.62
N LYS A 41 11.35 4.95 25.10
CA LYS A 41 12.54 4.11 24.99
C LYS A 41 12.59 3.12 26.15
N LYS A 42 12.89 1.85 25.88
CA LYS A 42 13.12 0.80 26.91
C LYS A 42 14.41 1.09 27.69
N SER A 43 14.33 1.11 29.03
CA SER A 43 15.47 1.08 29.95
C SER A 43 15.86 -0.38 30.23
N ASN A 44 17.16 -0.66 30.15
CA ASN A 44 17.78 -1.95 30.40
C ASN A 44 18.42 -1.90 31.80
N THR A 45 17.88 -2.63 32.77
CA THR A 45 18.40 -2.67 34.14
C THR A 45 19.30 -3.90 34.28
N GLN A 46 20.60 -3.68 34.41
CA GLN A 46 21.59 -4.69 34.78
C GLN A 46 21.48 -4.97 36.29
N THR A 47 21.18 -6.21 36.65
CA THR A 47 21.29 -6.74 38.01
C THR A 47 22.77 -6.93 38.37
N LYS A 48 23.24 -6.17 39.37
CA LYS A 48 24.50 -6.45 40.07
C LYS A 48 24.22 -7.55 41.09
N GLU A 49 24.90 -8.69 40.96
CA GLU A 49 24.92 -9.72 42.00
C GLU A 49 25.85 -9.26 43.14
N GLU A 50 25.33 -9.29 44.35
CA GLU A 50 26.04 -8.96 45.59
C GLU A 50 26.98 -10.11 45.97
N ILE A 51 28.22 -9.74 46.28
CA ILE A 51 29.26 -10.67 46.74
C ILE A 51 28.97 -10.95 48.22
N ASN A 52 28.42 -12.13 48.51
CA ASN A 52 28.29 -12.62 49.88
C ASN A 52 29.67 -12.99 50.43
N ASN A 53 30.25 -12.09 51.23
CA ASN A 53 31.37 -12.41 52.10
C ASN A 53 30.86 -13.33 53.22
N VAL A 54 31.11 -14.63 53.09
CA VAL A 54 30.82 -15.60 54.15
C VAL A 54 32.01 -15.64 55.11
N ASP A 55 31.73 -15.36 56.38
CA ASP A 55 32.68 -15.40 57.49
C ASP A 55 33.37 -16.76 57.61
N ILE A 56 34.71 -16.77 57.52
CA ILE A 56 35.58 -17.96 57.60
C ILE A 56 35.87 -18.31 59.08
N THR A 57 34.86 -18.29 59.95
CA THR A 57 35.03 -18.64 61.36
C THR A 57 33.94 -19.56 61.87
N HIS A 58 33.73 -20.68 61.17
CA HIS A 58 33.09 -21.85 61.75
C HIS A 58 33.87 -23.13 61.41
N SER A 59 34.50 -23.65 62.46
CA SER A 59 35.00 -24.99 62.72
C SER A 59 34.84 -26.04 61.61
N ALA A 60 35.98 -26.50 61.06
CA ALA A 60 36.04 -27.72 60.27
C ALA A 60 35.45 -28.91 61.06
N PRO A 61 34.48 -29.66 60.53
CA PRO A 61 34.00 -30.87 61.19
C PRO A 61 35.13 -31.91 61.23
N LYS A 62 35.44 -32.41 62.43
CA LYS A 62 36.54 -33.34 62.73
C LYS A 62 36.27 -34.81 62.38
N GLU A 63 35.28 -35.10 61.53
CA GLU A 63 35.01 -36.46 61.09
C GLU A 63 34.72 -36.48 59.58
N ILE A 64 35.53 -37.24 58.84
CA ILE A 64 35.35 -37.48 57.41
C ILE A 64 34.22 -38.50 57.27
N PRO A 65 33.04 -38.14 56.73
CA PRO A 65 32.01 -39.15 56.46
C PRO A 65 32.56 -40.12 55.41
N LYS A 66 32.59 -41.41 55.73
CA LYS A 66 32.83 -42.48 54.75
C LYS A 66 31.59 -42.60 53.86
N ALA A 67 31.46 -41.68 52.91
CA ALA A 67 30.43 -41.72 51.89
C ALA A 67 30.78 -42.85 50.91
N PHE A 68 30.06 -43.97 51.03
CA PHE A 68 29.89 -44.94 49.96
C PHE A 68 29.16 -44.25 48.80
N GLY A 69 29.85 -44.04 47.68
CA GLY A 69 29.27 -43.48 46.45
C GLY A 69 30.26 -42.63 45.67
N ALA A 70 30.74 -43.17 44.56
CA ALA A 70 31.76 -42.67 43.63
C ALA A 70 33.24 -42.73 44.11
N PRO A 71 34.17 -43.21 43.25
CA PRO A 71 35.59 -43.25 43.59
C PRO A 71 36.12 -41.82 43.78
N ARG A 72 36.99 -41.66 44.78
CA ARG A 72 37.72 -40.41 45.04
C ARG A 72 38.46 -40.02 43.76
N ILE A 73 38.05 -38.91 43.14
CA ILE A 73 38.65 -38.42 41.90
C ILE A 73 40.12 -38.12 42.18
N ASP A 74 41.02 -38.82 41.49
CA ASP A 74 42.43 -38.49 41.51
C ASP A 74 42.65 -37.28 40.59
N PHE A 75 42.84 -36.12 41.20
CA PHE A 75 43.06 -34.87 40.48
C PHE A 75 44.37 -34.88 39.70
N VAL A 76 45.36 -35.69 40.09
CA VAL A 76 46.63 -35.81 39.36
C VAL A 76 46.40 -36.53 38.04
N GLN A 77 45.74 -37.69 38.07
CA GLN A 77 45.38 -38.45 36.86
C GLN A 77 44.44 -37.65 35.95
N ARG A 78 43.41 -37.02 36.53
CA ARG A 78 42.47 -36.19 35.76
C ARG A 78 43.14 -35.01 35.06
N ASN A 79 44.13 -34.38 35.69
CA ASN A 79 44.88 -33.29 35.06
C ASN A 79 45.77 -33.79 33.92
N ILE A 80 46.39 -34.97 34.07
CA ILE A 80 47.20 -35.60 33.00
C ILE A 80 46.32 -35.89 31.80
N ASP A 81 45.15 -36.51 32.01
CA ASP A 81 44.22 -36.84 30.94
C ASP A 81 43.68 -35.57 30.27
N GLN A 82 43.30 -34.57 31.05
CA GLN A 82 42.82 -33.28 30.54
C GLN A 82 43.89 -32.56 29.71
N ALA A 83 45.16 -32.59 30.12
CA ALA A 83 46.25 -31.99 29.36
C ALA A 83 46.50 -32.71 28.02
N ASN A 84 46.38 -34.04 28.01
CA ASN A 84 46.53 -34.85 26.80
C ASN A 84 45.34 -34.66 25.83
N GLU A 85 44.13 -34.50 26.34
CA GLU A 85 42.93 -34.27 25.55
C GLU A 85 42.84 -32.85 24.97
N GLN A 86 43.51 -31.87 25.60
CA GLN A 86 43.62 -30.51 25.09
C GLN A 86 44.50 -30.45 23.83
N LYS A 87 43.92 -30.77 22.68
CA LYS A 87 44.54 -30.50 21.38
C LYS A 87 44.77 -28.99 21.24
N SER A 88 46.00 -28.60 20.90
CA SER A 88 46.34 -27.19 20.66
C SER A 88 45.48 -26.62 19.52
N ARG A 89 44.53 -25.75 19.87
CA ARG A 89 43.63 -25.07 18.92
C ARG A 89 44.38 -24.23 17.86
N ALA A 90 45.66 -23.95 18.10
CA ALA A 90 46.53 -23.17 17.22
C ALA A 90 46.78 -23.76 15.82
N LYS A 91 46.44 -25.04 15.56
CA LYS A 91 46.65 -25.66 14.24
C LYS A 91 45.40 -25.76 13.35
N GLU A 92 44.21 -25.50 13.89
CA GLU A 92 42.95 -25.62 13.13
C GLU A 92 42.41 -24.29 12.59
N ASP A 93 42.88 -23.15 13.11
CA ASP A 93 42.66 -21.85 12.48
C ASP A 93 43.61 -21.68 11.28
N LYS A 94 43.39 -22.47 10.22
CA LYS A 94 43.87 -22.11 8.88
C LYS A 94 43.14 -20.84 8.48
N VAL A 95 43.65 -19.69 8.94
CA VAL A 95 43.24 -18.39 8.42
C VAL A 95 43.45 -18.49 6.90
N PRO A 96 42.39 -18.37 6.07
CA PRO A 96 42.53 -18.55 4.64
C PRO A 96 43.59 -17.59 4.16
N ASN A 97 44.51 -18.11 3.35
CA ASN A 97 45.64 -17.34 2.84
C ASN A 97 45.09 -16.04 2.25
N ARG A 98 45.78 -14.90 2.43
CA ARG A 98 45.29 -13.59 1.93
C ARG A 98 44.90 -13.66 0.44
N LYS A 99 45.52 -14.55 -0.33
CA LYS A 99 45.20 -14.86 -1.72
C LYS A 99 43.84 -15.59 -1.89
N GLU A 100 43.51 -16.56 -1.05
CA GLU A 100 42.22 -17.29 -1.06
C GLU A 100 41.05 -16.38 -0.71
N ARG A 101 41.25 -15.41 0.20
CA ARG A 101 40.24 -14.37 0.51
C ARG A 101 39.92 -13.45 -0.68
N ILE A 102 40.87 -13.28 -1.60
CA ILE A 102 40.69 -12.41 -2.78
C ILE A 102 39.99 -13.18 -3.91
N VAL A 103 40.21 -14.48 -4.02
CA VAL A 103 39.57 -15.35 -5.02
C VAL A 103 38.11 -15.64 -4.66
N ASN A 104 37.80 -15.80 -3.37
CA ASN A 104 36.43 -16.06 -2.89
C ASN A 104 35.58 -14.79 -2.74
N LYS A 105 35.70 -13.83 -3.67
CA LYS A 105 34.76 -12.71 -3.74
C LYS A 105 33.47 -13.22 -4.38
N LYS A 106 32.34 -12.96 -3.72
CA LYS A 106 31.00 -13.40 -4.18
C LYS A 106 30.58 -12.79 -5.52
N HIS A 107 31.30 -11.78 -6.01
CA HIS A 107 31.02 -11.09 -7.26
C HIS A 107 32.32 -10.93 -8.05
N ALA A 108 32.25 -11.19 -9.36
CA ALA A 108 33.37 -10.95 -10.26
C ALA A 108 33.63 -9.44 -10.41
N PRO A 109 34.87 -9.01 -10.70
CA PRO A 109 35.15 -7.62 -11.01
C PRO A 109 34.35 -7.17 -12.25
N GLY A 110 33.53 -6.13 -12.09
CA GLY A 110 32.63 -5.62 -13.12
C GLY A 110 31.19 -6.13 -13.03
N GLU A 111 30.92 -7.12 -12.17
CA GLU A 111 29.59 -7.62 -11.89
C GLU A 111 28.89 -6.75 -10.84
N ILE A 112 27.59 -6.53 -11.01
CA ILE A 112 26.77 -5.79 -10.06
C ILE A 112 26.43 -6.72 -8.89
N PRO A 113 26.72 -6.33 -7.63
CA PRO A 113 26.36 -7.14 -6.47
C PRO A 113 24.84 -7.40 -6.35
N ASP A 114 24.48 -8.60 -5.92
CA ASP A 114 23.08 -9.08 -5.81
C ASP A 114 22.15 -8.13 -5.03
N TYR A 115 22.69 -7.42 -4.04
CA TYR A 115 21.90 -6.49 -3.23
C TYR A 115 21.35 -5.31 -4.04
N TYR A 116 21.98 -4.93 -5.15
CA TYR A 116 21.44 -3.89 -6.04
C TYR A 116 20.23 -4.41 -6.81
N ALA A 117 20.29 -5.64 -7.33
CA ALA A 117 19.16 -6.28 -8.00
C ALA A 117 17.98 -6.47 -7.04
N GLN A 118 18.27 -6.94 -5.83
CA GLN A 118 17.26 -7.08 -4.78
C GLN A 118 16.64 -5.72 -4.41
N ARG A 119 17.45 -4.67 -4.25
CA ARG A 119 16.96 -3.33 -3.95
C ARG A 119 16.10 -2.74 -5.08
N ALA A 120 16.46 -2.98 -6.35
CA ALA A 120 15.66 -2.55 -7.50
C ALA A 120 14.30 -3.25 -7.49
N ALA A 121 14.28 -4.57 -7.33
CA ALA A 121 13.05 -5.35 -7.24
C ALA A 121 12.16 -4.94 -6.05
N GLU A 122 12.74 -4.65 -4.88
CA GLU A 122 12.01 -4.14 -3.72
C GLU A 122 11.42 -2.74 -3.97
N GLN A 123 12.12 -1.87 -4.70
CA GLN A 123 11.60 -0.55 -5.08
C GLN A 123 10.46 -0.68 -6.09
N GLU A 124 10.60 -1.54 -7.09
CA GLU A 124 9.54 -1.83 -8.06
C GLU A 124 8.30 -2.41 -7.36
N ALA A 125 8.46 -3.37 -6.45
CA ALA A 125 7.36 -3.95 -5.68
C ALA A 125 6.68 -2.93 -4.76
N ARG A 126 7.43 -1.98 -4.18
CA ARG A 126 6.84 -0.89 -3.37
C ARG A 126 6.10 0.14 -4.21
N ASN A 127 6.57 0.38 -5.44
CA ASN A 127 5.94 1.29 -6.39
C ASN A 127 4.85 0.62 -7.23
N TYR A 128 4.68 -0.70 -7.10
CA TYR A 128 3.59 -1.45 -7.70
C TYR A 128 2.28 -1.03 -7.03
N VAL A 129 1.67 0.00 -7.58
CA VAL A 129 0.28 0.34 -7.32
C VAL A 129 -0.51 -0.46 -8.34
N PRO A 130 -1.39 -1.40 -7.92
CA PRO A 130 -2.30 -2.04 -8.84
C PRO A 130 -3.03 -0.97 -9.66
N ASP A 131 -3.17 -1.16 -10.97
CA ASP A 131 -3.98 -0.32 -11.87
C ASP A 131 -5.49 -0.42 -11.57
N GLU A 132 -5.85 -0.66 -10.32
CA GLU A 132 -7.22 -0.57 -9.85
C GLU A 132 -7.61 0.90 -9.89
N PRO A 133 -8.64 1.27 -10.66
CA PRO A 133 -9.10 2.65 -10.74
C PRO A 133 -9.50 3.11 -9.34
N LYS A 134 -8.67 3.98 -8.75
CA LYS A 134 -8.91 4.54 -7.42
C LYS A 134 -10.18 5.39 -7.49
N CYS A 135 -11.30 4.81 -7.08
CA CYS A 135 -12.58 5.49 -7.08
C CYS A 135 -12.55 6.59 -6.00
N PRO A 136 -12.90 7.84 -6.35
CA PRO A 136 -13.06 8.89 -5.35
C PRO A 136 -14.13 8.52 -4.30
N PRO A 137 -14.02 9.00 -3.05
CA PRO A 137 -15.02 8.70 -2.02
C PRO A 137 -16.40 9.23 -2.44
N GLY A 138 -17.45 8.43 -2.21
CA GLY A 138 -18.84 8.76 -2.59
C GLY A 138 -19.15 8.61 -4.09
N MET A 139 -18.24 8.01 -4.86
CA MET A 139 -18.46 7.66 -6.25
C MET A 139 -18.36 6.14 -6.41
N ARG A 140 -19.02 5.62 -7.44
CA ARG A 140 -18.94 4.24 -7.90
C ARG A 140 -18.54 4.21 -9.37
N ILE A 141 -17.83 3.16 -9.77
CA ILE A 141 -17.52 2.91 -11.19
C ILE A 141 -18.73 2.23 -11.83
N LEU A 142 -19.16 2.75 -12.98
CA LEU A 142 -20.23 2.17 -13.77
C LEU A 142 -19.82 0.79 -14.28
N THR A 143 -20.67 -0.22 -14.10
CA THR A 143 -20.40 -1.57 -14.63
C THR A 143 -20.53 -1.59 -16.15
N GLU A 144 -19.87 -2.54 -16.82
CA GLU A 144 -19.91 -2.65 -18.28
C GLU A 144 -21.33 -2.88 -18.82
N ARG A 145 -22.18 -3.57 -18.04
CA ARG A 145 -23.58 -3.81 -18.41
C ARG A 145 -24.41 -2.53 -18.37
N GLU A 146 -24.35 -1.79 -17.26
CA GLU A 146 -25.04 -0.50 -17.12
C GLU A 146 -24.56 0.51 -18.17
N LYS A 147 -23.26 0.46 -18.49
CA LYS A 147 -22.65 1.28 -19.53
C LYS A 147 -23.24 0.99 -20.91
N TYR A 148 -23.37 -0.29 -21.26
CA TYR A 148 -23.91 -0.70 -22.54
C TYR A 148 -25.38 -0.31 -22.69
N GLU A 149 -26.17 -0.51 -21.63
CA GLU A 149 -27.57 -0.07 -21.58
C GLU A 149 -27.69 1.45 -21.79
N ALA A 150 -26.93 2.23 -21.03
CA ALA A 150 -26.91 3.69 -21.17
C ALA A 150 -26.46 4.17 -22.56
N LEU A 151 -25.52 3.45 -23.19
CA LEU A 151 -25.10 3.75 -24.56
C LEU A 151 -26.23 3.53 -25.55
N ASN A 152 -26.96 2.41 -25.45
CA ASN A 152 -28.08 2.13 -26.35
C ASN A 152 -29.18 3.17 -26.19
N ASP A 153 -29.60 3.46 -24.96
CA ASP A 153 -30.64 4.45 -24.68
C ASP A 153 -30.30 5.83 -25.26
N LEU A 154 -29.06 6.28 -25.08
CA LEU A 154 -28.60 7.56 -25.62
C LEU A 154 -28.48 7.56 -27.14
N THR A 155 -28.09 6.44 -27.76
CA THR A 155 -28.08 6.32 -29.22
C THR A 155 -29.48 6.34 -29.82
N GLU A 156 -30.44 5.67 -29.19
CA GLU A 156 -31.84 5.69 -29.62
C GLU A 156 -32.42 7.11 -29.54
N GLN A 157 -32.20 7.80 -28.40
CA GLN A 157 -32.62 9.19 -28.23
C GLN A 157 -31.98 10.13 -29.25
N LYS A 158 -30.68 9.94 -29.54
CA LYS A 158 -29.97 10.71 -30.57
C LYS A 158 -30.66 10.56 -31.92
N GLU A 159 -30.92 9.32 -32.34
CA GLU A 159 -31.59 9.06 -33.61
C GLU A 159 -33.00 9.66 -33.68
N GLU A 160 -33.75 9.60 -32.58
CA GLU A 160 -35.08 10.21 -32.50
C GLU A 160 -35.01 11.73 -32.70
N ILE A 161 -34.09 12.41 -32.01
CA ILE A 161 -33.90 13.85 -32.14
C ILE A 161 -33.44 14.21 -33.57
N GLU A 162 -32.50 13.48 -34.15
CA GLU A 162 -32.07 13.67 -35.54
C GLU A 162 -33.23 13.48 -36.53
N LYS A 163 -34.07 12.47 -36.33
CA LYS A 163 -35.29 12.26 -37.13
C LYS A 163 -36.27 13.43 -36.97
N THR A 164 -36.38 14.03 -35.77
CA THR A 164 -37.24 15.20 -35.57
C THR A 164 -36.69 16.47 -36.21
N LEU A 165 -35.38 16.71 -36.08
CA LEU A 165 -34.68 17.83 -36.73
C LEU A 165 -34.74 17.70 -38.26
N GLY A 166 -34.59 16.48 -38.80
CA GLY A 166 -34.71 16.23 -40.23
C GLY A 166 -36.12 16.45 -40.80
N LYS A 167 -37.16 16.41 -39.95
CA LYS A 167 -38.55 16.76 -40.32
C LYS A 167 -38.84 18.26 -40.20
N ALA A 168 -37.94 19.05 -39.64
CA ALA A 168 -38.13 20.48 -39.50
C ALA A 168 -38.18 21.16 -40.88
N PRO A 169 -39.00 22.21 -41.07
CA PRO A 169 -39.06 22.93 -42.33
C PRO A 169 -37.75 23.68 -42.59
N LEU A 170 -37.32 23.74 -43.86
CA LEU A 170 -36.08 24.40 -44.27
C LEU A 170 -36.03 25.90 -43.94
N ARG A 171 -37.20 26.55 -43.91
CA ARG A 171 -37.35 27.97 -43.58
C ARG A 171 -38.31 28.10 -42.41
N ILE A 172 -37.79 28.59 -41.29
CA ILE A 172 -38.55 28.79 -40.07
C ILE A 172 -38.86 30.27 -39.90
N GLU A 173 -40.13 30.63 -40.07
CA GLU A 173 -40.59 32.00 -39.91
C GLU A 173 -41.19 32.25 -38.51
N SER A 174 -41.70 31.19 -37.87
CA SER A 174 -42.27 31.28 -36.52
C SER A 174 -41.17 31.28 -35.45
N PRO A 175 -41.16 32.26 -34.52
CA PRO A 175 -40.19 32.30 -33.43
C PRO A 175 -40.33 31.12 -32.46
N GLN A 176 -41.51 30.50 -32.37
CA GLN A 176 -41.73 29.33 -31.53
C GLN A 176 -41.00 28.10 -32.09
N LEU A 177 -41.10 27.87 -33.40
CA LEU A 177 -40.40 26.79 -34.09
C LEU A 177 -38.88 26.95 -33.98
N LEU A 178 -38.38 28.19 -34.07
CA LEU A 178 -36.96 28.48 -33.91
C LEU A 178 -36.45 28.12 -32.50
N ARG A 179 -37.25 28.39 -31.46
CA ARG A 179 -36.91 28.00 -30.08
C ARG A 179 -36.90 26.48 -29.92
N GLN A 180 -37.87 25.80 -30.50
CA GLN A 180 -37.94 24.33 -30.46
C GLN A 180 -36.74 23.69 -31.17
N GLN A 181 -36.37 24.19 -32.35
CA GLN A 181 -35.18 23.72 -33.06
C GLN A 181 -33.92 23.88 -32.19
N ARG A 182 -33.69 25.08 -31.63
CA ARG A 182 -32.53 25.32 -30.76
C ARG A 182 -32.51 24.42 -29.53
N MET A 183 -33.68 24.12 -28.97
CA MET A 183 -33.80 23.19 -27.84
C MET A 183 -33.40 21.77 -28.25
N LEU A 184 -33.86 21.29 -29.41
CA LEU A 184 -33.49 19.99 -29.94
C LEU A 184 -31.99 19.91 -30.28
N GLU A 185 -31.42 20.97 -30.87
CA GLU A 185 -29.97 21.07 -31.13
C GLU A 185 -29.17 21.05 -29.83
N GLN A 186 -29.59 21.79 -28.80
CA GLN A 186 -28.93 21.76 -27.50
C GLN A 186 -28.99 20.34 -26.88
N GLN A 187 -30.15 19.71 -26.91
CA GLN A 187 -30.31 18.33 -26.43
C GLN A 187 -29.40 17.35 -27.18
N LEU A 188 -29.28 17.51 -28.51
CA LEU A 188 -28.36 16.72 -29.32
C LEU A 188 -26.91 16.89 -28.85
N THR A 189 -26.46 18.13 -28.61
CA THR A 189 -25.10 18.38 -28.12
C THR A 189 -24.85 17.80 -26.73
N ASP A 190 -25.84 17.85 -25.83
CA ASP A 190 -25.74 17.30 -24.48
C ASP A 190 -25.65 15.76 -24.50
N ILE A 191 -26.40 15.11 -25.40
CA ILE A 191 -26.35 13.66 -25.61
C ILE A 191 -25.00 13.26 -26.20
N GLU A 192 -24.48 14.01 -27.17
CA GLU A 192 -23.16 13.72 -27.76
C GLU A 192 -22.03 13.82 -26.74
N ALA A 193 -22.05 14.85 -25.88
CA ALA A 193 -21.10 14.98 -24.77
C ALA A 193 -21.21 13.80 -23.78
N SER A 194 -22.43 13.34 -23.50
CA SER A 194 -22.69 12.19 -22.64
C SER A 194 -22.17 10.88 -23.24
N LEU A 195 -22.39 10.66 -24.55
CA LEU A 195 -21.84 9.52 -25.29
C LEU A 195 -20.31 9.53 -25.29
N GLU A 196 -19.68 10.69 -25.47
CA GLU A 196 -18.22 10.82 -25.40
C GLU A 196 -17.69 10.47 -24.00
N GLN A 197 -18.39 10.92 -22.95
CA GLN A 197 -18.03 10.55 -21.58
C GLN A 197 -18.16 9.04 -21.34
N LEU A 198 -19.21 8.40 -21.85
CA LEU A 198 -19.40 6.96 -21.75
C LEU A 198 -18.35 6.19 -22.57
N LYS A 199 -17.82 6.71 -23.67
CA LYS A 199 -16.75 6.02 -24.42
C LYS A 199 -15.46 5.83 -23.61
N LYS A 200 -15.23 6.59 -22.53
CA LYS A 200 -14.04 6.46 -21.67
C LYS A 200 -13.98 5.08 -21.01
N LYS A 201 -12.77 4.61 -20.69
CA LYS A 201 -12.54 3.29 -20.05
C LYS A 201 -13.29 3.16 -18.72
N TYR A 202 -13.22 4.20 -17.88
CA TYR A 202 -13.89 4.25 -16.58
C TYR A 202 -14.82 5.46 -16.52
N VAL A 203 -16.03 5.24 -16.02
CA VAL A 203 -17.04 6.27 -15.79
C VAL A 203 -17.42 6.23 -14.32
N PHE A 204 -17.33 7.37 -13.65
CA PHE A 204 -17.68 7.50 -12.23
C PHE A 204 -19.07 8.12 -12.11
N VAL A 205 -19.89 7.54 -11.23
CA VAL A 205 -21.24 7.98 -10.93
C VAL A 205 -21.36 8.16 -9.41
N PRO A 206 -22.03 9.22 -8.92
CA PRO A 206 -22.29 9.36 -7.49
C PRO A 206 -23.15 8.18 -6.97
N GLU A 207 -22.83 7.68 -5.78
CA GLU A 207 -23.74 6.78 -5.02
C GLU A 207 -24.89 7.55 -4.36
#